data_AF-A0A2H5X0W8-F1
#
_entry.id   AF-A0A2H5X0W8-F1
#
_cell.length_a   1.000
_cell.length_b   1.000
_cell.length_c   1.000
_cell.angle_alpha   90.00
_cell.angle_beta   90.00
_cell.angle_gamma   90.00
#
_symmetry.space_group_name_H-M   'P 1'
#
loop_
_entity.id
_entity.type
_entity.pdbx_description
1 polymer ?
#
loop_
_entity_poly.entity_id
_entity_poly.type
_entity_poly.pdbx_seq_one_letter_code
_entity_poly.pdbx_strand_id
1 'polypeptide(L)'
;MEVSRVWWIVGIFAVTASACLAQAPSAHKTAPPPAKKSPAAAKSKQPEWKTLVQQASEAERKGNLQKARSLLDKAYRTAPAGENKAQVAFQIASTCEKQKAYDEARRWYLQSIYDAPKGPLAPQARQRMRSIPDSRRPAAAGATAAGGAPGGAKPK
;
A
#
# COMPACT_ATOMS: atom_id res chain seq x y z
N MET A 1 24.91 -19.76 38.80
CA MET A 1 23.90 -19.61 37.74
C MET A 1 23.03 -18.43 38.14
N GLU A 2 23.51 -17.18 38.05
CA GLU A 2 23.62 -16.34 36.84
C GLU A 2 22.27 -16.25 36.10
N VAL A 3 21.65 -15.10 35.81
CA VAL A 3 22.16 -13.72 35.71
C VAL A 3 21.06 -12.75 36.15
N SER A 4 21.39 -11.85 37.08
CA SER A 4 20.52 -10.77 37.54
C SER A 4 20.61 -9.54 36.64
N ARG A 5 19.47 -8.87 36.56
CA ARG A 5 19.14 -7.67 35.77
C ARG A 5 19.92 -6.46 36.29
N VAL A 6 20.82 -5.89 35.49
CA VAL A 6 21.35 -4.52 35.67
C VAL A 6 21.72 -3.97 34.30
N TRP A 7 20.97 -3.00 33.78
CA TRP A 7 21.53 -2.05 32.83
C TRP A 7 20.69 -0.77 32.84
N TRP A 8 21.39 0.36 32.67
CA TRP A 8 20.94 1.75 32.60
C TRP A 8 21.02 2.57 33.90
N ILE A 9 22.25 2.91 34.27
CA ILE A 9 22.58 4.16 34.96
C ILE A 9 23.78 4.81 34.26
N VAL A 10 23.53 6.02 33.76
CA VAL A 10 24.43 7.19 33.61
C VAL A 10 25.51 7.17 32.52
N GLY A 11 25.39 8.17 31.64
CA GLY A 11 26.44 8.60 30.72
C GLY A 11 26.14 9.99 30.18
N ILE A 12 26.29 11.00 31.04
CA ILE A 12 26.36 12.41 30.66
C ILE A 12 27.65 12.60 29.87
N PHE A 13 27.58 13.14 28.65
CA PHE A 13 28.71 13.83 28.03
C PHE A 13 28.21 15.12 27.40
N ALA A 14 28.77 16.22 27.90
CA ALA A 14 28.43 17.58 27.55
C ALA A 14 29.43 18.12 26.50
N VAL A 15 28.91 19.02 25.66
CA VAL A 15 29.59 20.19 25.06
C VAL A 15 30.65 19.92 23.99
N THR A 16 30.40 20.43 22.78
CA THR A 16 31.16 21.57 22.22
C THR A 16 30.43 22.19 21.03
N ALA A 17 30.59 23.51 20.91
CA ALA A 17 29.82 24.43 20.10
C ALA A 17 30.19 24.45 18.60
N SER A 18 29.25 24.85 17.75
CA SER A 18 29.56 25.61 16.53
C SER A 18 28.39 26.50 16.16
N ALA A 19 28.63 27.79 16.33
CA ALA A 19 27.81 28.86 15.79
C ALA A 19 28.12 29.02 14.29
N CYS A 20 27.08 29.13 13.46
CA CYS A 20 27.15 29.84 12.19
C CYS A 20 25.82 30.55 11.91
N LEU A 21 25.92 31.88 11.98
CA LEU A 21 25.30 32.93 11.17
C LEU A 21 23.85 32.78 10.65
N ALA A 22 23.06 33.75 11.10
CA ALA A 22 21.91 34.41 10.50
C ALA A 22 21.58 34.09 9.02
N GLN A 23 20.35 33.65 8.80
CA GLN A 23 19.60 33.98 7.59
C GLN A 23 18.09 33.99 7.89
N ALA A 24 17.51 35.19 8.02
CA ALA A 24 16.10 35.40 7.71
C ALA A 24 16.04 35.74 6.21
N PRO A 25 15.05 35.25 5.44
CA PRO A 25 13.80 36.00 5.39
C PRO A 25 12.52 35.20 5.07
N SER A 26 11.40 35.90 5.21
CA SER A 26 10.15 35.77 4.43
C SER A 26 9.19 34.61 4.69
N ALA A 27 8.13 34.99 5.39
CA ALA A 27 6.80 34.41 5.28
C ALA A 27 6.42 34.10 3.82
N HIS A 28 6.16 32.82 3.54
CA HIS A 28 5.33 32.39 2.42
C HIS A 28 4.34 31.32 2.90
N LYS A 29 3.11 31.78 3.05
CA LYS A 29 1.82 31.14 2.76
C LYS A 29 1.86 29.67 2.26
N THR A 30 1.20 28.81 3.05
CA THR A 30 0.38 27.66 2.63
C THR A 30 1.03 26.47 1.90
N ALA A 31 1.33 25.40 2.65
CA ALA A 31 0.99 24.02 2.27
C ALA A 31 1.01 23.10 3.51
N PRO A 32 -0.11 22.46 3.90
CA PRO A 32 -0.10 21.50 5.00
C PRO A 32 0.64 20.22 4.57
N PRO A 33 1.53 19.65 5.41
CA PRO A 33 2.04 18.30 5.17
C PRO A 33 0.85 17.32 5.24
N PRO A 34 0.67 16.37 4.32
CA PRO A 34 -0.36 15.36 4.47
C PRO A 34 -0.01 14.47 5.66
N ALA A 35 -0.68 14.73 6.77
CA ALA A 35 -0.64 13.98 8.01
C ALA A 35 -0.80 12.48 7.76
N LYS A 36 0.14 11.62 8.20
CA LYS A 36 -0.15 10.22 8.57
C LYS A 36 0.75 9.73 9.70
N LYS A 37 0.35 10.10 10.92
CA LYS A 37 0.52 9.38 12.21
C LYS A 37 1.43 8.16 12.14
N SER A 38 2.67 8.33 12.59
CA SER A 38 3.34 7.27 13.36
C SER A 38 2.74 7.25 14.76
N PRO A 39 2.43 6.08 15.30
CA PRO A 39 2.84 5.82 16.67
C PRO A 39 3.47 4.44 16.79
N ALA A 40 4.74 4.44 17.18
CA ALA A 40 5.30 3.29 17.87
C ALA A 40 4.55 3.12 19.21
N ALA A 41 4.24 1.87 19.53
CA ALA A 41 4.00 1.37 20.89
C ALA A 41 2.90 2.07 21.72
N ALA A 42 1.64 1.74 21.45
CA ALA A 42 0.59 1.77 22.47
C ALA A 42 -0.11 0.41 22.49
N LYS A 43 0.14 -0.38 23.53
CA LYS A 43 -0.56 -1.62 23.84
C LYS A 43 -2.01 -1.29 24.20
N SER A 44 -2.90 -1.18 23.21
CA SER A 44 -4.32 -0.92 23.46
C SER A 44 -5.20 -1.61 22.40
N LYS A 45 -5.78 -2.77 22.76
CA LYS A 45 -6.95 -3.46 22.14
C LYS A 45 -7.09 -3.50 20.59
N GLN A 46 -6.10 -3.10 19.82
CA GLN A 46 -6.13 -3.12 18.36
C GLN A 46 -6.03 -4.58 17.93
N PRO A 47 -6.92 -5.05 17.05
CA PRO A 47 -6.86 -6.41 16.56
C PRO A 47 -5.52 -6.64 15.84
N GLU A 48 -4.91 -7.78 16.09
CA GLU A 48 -3.52 -8.10 15.71
C GLU A 48 -3.25 -7.90 14.20
N TRP A 49 -4.21 -8.23 13.35
CA TRP A 49 -4.14 -7.97 11.90
C TRP A 49 -3.94 -6.48 11.54
N LYS A 50 -4.50 -5.53 12.31
CA LYS A 50 -4.30 -4.08 12.05
C LYS A 50 -2.87 -3.67 12.36
N THR A 51 -2.28 -4.21 13.42
CA THR A 51 -0.88 -3.98 13.76
C THR A 51 0.04 -4.52 12.65
N LEU A 52 -0.26 -5.71 12.13
CA LEU A 52 0.48 -6.30 11.01
C LEU A 52 0.36 -5.44 9.73
N VAL A 53 -0.82 -4.94 9.42
CA VAL A 53 -1.04 -4.01 8.29
C VAL A 53 -0.26 -2.70 8.44
N GLN A 54 -0.20 -2.14 9.66
CA GLN A 54 0.58 -0.94 9.93
C GLN A 54 2.08 -1.17 9.74
N GLN A 55 2.60 -2.28 10.28
CA GLN A 55 3.99 -2.68 10.09
C GLN A 55 4.32 -2.93 8.62
N ALA A 56 3.39 -3.55 7.86
CA ALA A 56 3.54 -3.71 6.43
C ALA A 56 3.64 -2.37 5.71
N SER A 57 2.76 -1.42 6.04
CA SER A 57 2.76 -0.07 5.46
C SER A 57 4.05 0.70 5.78
N GLU A 58 4.66 0.45 6.93
CA GLU A 58 5.98 0.99 7.26
C GLU A 58 7.09 0.31 6.45
N ALA A 59 7.05 -1.01 6.30
CA ALA A 59 7.98 -1.74 5.46
C ALA A 59 7.90 -1.28 3.99
N GLU A 60 6.70 -1.03 3.45
CA GLU A 60 6.51 -0.45 2.11
C GLU A 60 7.15 0.94 2.00
N ARG A 61 6.95 1.81 3.01
CA ARG A 61 7.56 3.14 3.05
C ARG A 61 9.10 3.07 3.04
N LYS A 62 9.66 2.03 3.63
CA LYS A 62 11.10 1.73 3.63
C LYS A 62 11.57 1.04 2.34
N GLY A 63 10.71 0.85 1.34
CA GLY A 63 11.01 0.15 0.09
C GLY A 63 11.04 -1.38 0.19
N ASN A 64 10.78 -1.95 1.38
CA ASN A 64 10.84 -3.39 1.64
C ASN A 64 9.51 -4.07 1.28
N LEU A 65 9.21 -4.16 -0.01
CA LEU A 65 7.93 -4.71 -0.50
C LEU A 65 7.75 -6.21 -0.15
N GLN A 66 8.82 -7.00 -0.15
CA GLN A 66 8.78 -8.43 0.23
C GLN A 66 8.33 -8.63 1.69
N LYS A 67 8.89 -7.81 2.59
CA LYS A 67 8.56 -7.86 4.02
C LYS A 67 7.13 -7.38 4.25
N ALA A 68 6.72 -6.31 3.56
CA ALA A 68 5.34 -5.83 3.60
C ALA A 68 4.35 -6.93 3.18
N ARG A 69 4.65 -7.62 2.07
CA ARG A 69 3.84 -8.72 1.57
C ARG A 69 3.69 -9.85 2.59
N SER A 70 4.80 -10.26 3.22
CA SER A 70 4.80 -11.32 4.24
C SER A 70 3.98 -10.94 5.49
N LEU A 71 4.03 -9.68 5.89
CA LEU A 71 3.24 -9.17 7.03
C LEU A 71 1.75 -9.10 6.70
N LEU A 72 1.40 -8.66 5.49
CA LEU A 72 0.01 -8.62 5.04
C LEU A 72 -0.59 -10.02 4.89
N ASP A 73 0.19 -11.01 4.43
CA ASP A 73 -0.25 -12.40 4.36
C ASP A 73 -0.66 -12.95 5.73
N LYS A 74 0.13 -12.64 6.77
CA LYS A 74 -0.22 -12.97 8.16
C LYS A 74 -1.48 -12.22 8.60
N ALA A 75 -1.58 -10.92 8.28
CA ALA A 75 -2.74 -10.13 8.61
C ALA A 75 -4.03 -10.68 7.97
N TYR A 76 -3.95 -11.18 6.74
CA TYR A 76 -5.11 -11.73 6.03
C TYR A 76 -5.64 -13.01 6.67
N ARG A 77 -4.76 -13.80 7.29
CA ARG A 77 -5.13 -15.03 8.00
C ARG A 77 -5.82 -14.75 9.33
N THR A 78 -5.45 -13.67 10.01
CA THR A 78 -6.01 -13.30 11.33
C THR A 78 -7.11 -12.23 11.23
N ALA A 79 -7.32 -11.63 10.05
CA ALA A 79 -8.40 -10.68 9.81
C ALA A 79 -9.78 -11.37 9.82
N PRO A 80 -10.78 -10.78 10.49
CA PRO A 80 -12.14 -11.29 10.45
C PRO A 80 -12.74 -11.13 9.05
N ALA A 81 -13.57 -12.08 8.65
CA ALA A 81 -14.21 -12.11 7.33
C ALA A 81 -15.07 -10.86 7.04
N GLY A 82 -15.38 -10.64 5.76
CA GLY A 82 -16.11 -9.47 5.30
C GLY A 82 -15.16 -8.31 4.98
N GLU A 83 -15.53 -7.11 5.42
CA GLU A 83 -14.86 -5.86 5.01
C GLU A 83 -13.41 -5.76 5.48
N ASN A 84 -13.08 -6.24 6.68
CA ASN A 84 -11.72 -6.20 7.20
C ASN A 84 -10.78 -7.09 6.38
N LYS A 85 -11.20 -8.32 6.08
CA LYS A 85 -10.44 -9.25 5.23
C LYS A 85 -10.31 -8.73 3.80
N ALA A 86 -11.38 -8.14 3.26
CA ALA A 86 -11.35 -7.47 1.96
C ALA A 86 -10.36 -6.29 1.93
N GLN A 87 -10.28 -5.51 3.01
CA GLN A 87 -9.33 -4.40 3.13
C GLN A 87 -7.88 -4.88 3.11
N VAL A 88 -7.56 -5.96 3.82
CA VAL A 88 -6.22 -6.56 3.79
C VAL A 88 -5.90 -7.10 2.40
N ALA A 89 -6.83 -7.83 1.76
CA ALA A 89 -6.66 -8.30 0.38
C ALA A 89 -6.42 -7.16 -0.62
N PHE A 90 -7.12 -6.04 -0.46
CA PHE A 90 -6.91 -4.85 -1.29
C PHE A 90 -5.51 -4.27 -1.12
N GLN A 91 -5.01 -4.18 0.11
CA GLN A 91 -3.65 -3.73 0.38
C GLN A 91 -2.61 -4.67 -0.22
N ILE A 92 -2.81 -5.97 -0.05
CA ILE A 92 -1.97 -7.00 -0.67
C ILE A 92 -1.86 -6.78 -2.18
N ALA A 93 -3.00 -6.59 -2.85
CA ALA A 93 -3.05 -6.34 -4.28
C ALA A 93 -2.28 -5.07 -4.67
N SER A 94 -2.41 -3.99 -3.90
CA SER A 94 -1.68 -2.74 -4.14
C SER A 94 -0.16 -2.90 -3.95
N THR A 95 0.29 -3.74 -3.02
CA THR A 95 1.70 -4.07 -2.86
C THR A 95 2.22 -4.86 -4.06
N CYS A 96 1.44 -5.82 -4.58
CA CYS A 96 1.78 -6.56 -5.79
C CYS A 96 1.86 -5.64 -7.04
N GLU A 97 0.97 -4.65 -7.16
CA GLU A 97 1.09 -3.65 -8.23
C GLU A 97 2.44 -2.92 -8.18
N LYS A 98 2.88 -2.51 -6.98
CA LYS A 98 4.19 -1.85 -6.79
C LYS A 98 5.36 -2.78 -7.14
N GLN A 99 5.21 -4.07 -6.90
CA GLN A 99 6.18 -5.10 -7.28
C GLN A 99 6.13 -5.47 -8.77
N LYS A 100 5.21 -4.87 -9.56
CA LYS A 100 4.91 -5.24 -10.95
C LYS A 100 4.41 -6.68 -11.12
N ALA A 101 3.96 -7.31 -10.05
CA ALA A 101 3.33 -8.62 -10.06
C ALA A 101 1.83 -8.48 -10.40
N TYR A 102 1.56 -8.09 -11.65
CA TYR A 102 0.22 -7.68 -12.10
C TYR A 102 -0.82 -8.81 -12.07
N ASP A 103 -0.42 -10.03 -12.44
CA ASP A 103 -1.32 -11.20 -12.37
C ASP A 103 -1.73 -11.49 -10.91
N GLU A 104 -0.79 -11.42 -9.97
CA GLU A 104 -1.09 -11.57 -8.54
C GLU A 104 -1.96 -10.43 -8.02
N ALA A 105 -1.67 -9.19 -8.40
CA ALA A 105 -2.47 -8.04 -8.01
C ALA A 105 -3.94 -8.22 -8.43
N ARG A 106 -4.19 -8.65 -9.67
CA ARG A 106 -5.56 -8.95 -10.14
C ARG A 106 -6.25 -10.02 -9.29
N ARG A 107 -5.57 -11.12 -8.98
CA ARG A 107 -6.12 -12.19 -8.13
C ARG A 107 -6.51 -11.68 -6.75
N TRP A 108 -5.66 -10.85 -6.14
CA TRP A 108 -5.94 -10.28 -4.82
C TRP A 108 -7.03 -9.22 -4.83
N TYR A 109 -7.16 -8.42 -5.90
CA TYR A 109 -8.31 -7.53 -6.06
C TYR A 109 -9.63 -8.30 -6.22
N LEU A 110 -9.62 -9.39 -6.99
CA LEU A 110 -10.78 -10.28 -7.09
C LEU A 110 -11.14 -10.86 -5.71
N GLN A 111 -10.13 -11.30 -4.95
CA GLN A 111 -10.34 -11.81 -3.59
C GLN A 111 -10.95 -10.75 -2.68
N SER A 112 -10.47 -9.50 -2.75
CA SER A 112 -11.04 -8.38 -1.99
C SER A 112 -12.52 -8.14 -2.32
N ILE A 113 -12.88 -8.19 -3.60
CA ILE A 113 -14.28 -8.07 -4.06
C ILE A 113 -15.10 -9.28 -3.58
N TYR A 114 -14.53 -10.48 -3.59
CA TYR A 114 -15.21 -11.68 -3.12
C TYR A 114 -15.49 -11.63 -1.61
N ASP A 115 -14.51 -11.19 -0.82
CA ASP A 115 -14.63 -11.08 0.64
C ASP A 115 -15.66 -10.01 1.04
N ALA A 116 -15.80 -8.92 0.26
CA ALA A 116 -16.80 -7.88 0.50
C ALA A 116 -17.38 -7.30 -0.82
N PRO A 117 -18.35 -7.98 -1.47
CA PRO A 117 -18.82 -7.60 -2.80
C PRO A 117 -19.62 -6.30 -2.83
N LYS A 118 -20.23 -5.93 -1.70
CA LYS A 118 -20.96 -4.68 -1.48
C LYS A 118 -20.16 -3.68 -0.63
N GLY A 119 -18.88 -3.97 -0.37
CA GLY A 119 -18.01 -3.10 0.43
C GLY A 119 -17.57 -1.85 -0.34
N PRO A 120 -17.13 -0.79 0.37
CA PRO A 120 -16.68 0.46 -0.26
C PRO A 120 -15.44 0.27 -1.14
N LEU A 121 -14.65 -0.77 -0.87
CA LEU A 121 -13.42 -1.09 -1.62
C LEU A 121 -13.68 -1.86 -2.92
N ALA A 122 -14.84 -2.52 -3.08
CA ALA A 122 -15.17 -3.28 -4.27
C ALA A 122 -15.14 -2.45 -5.57
N PRO A 123 -15.78 -1.25 -5.66
CA PRO A 123 -15.67 -0.42 -6.86
C PRO A 123 -14.22 0.04 -7.11
N GLN A 124 -13.48 0.36 -6.05
CA GLN A 124 -12.08 0.77 -6.17
C GLN A 124 -11.18 -0.36 -6.68
N ALA A 125 -11.41 -1.60 -6.22
CA ALA A 125 -10.69 -2.79 -6.68
C ALA A 125 -10.96 -3.05 -8.16
N ARG A 126 -12.21 -2.94 -8.60
CA ARG A 126 -12.58 -3.05 -10.02
C ARG A 126 -11.89 -1.99 -10.87
N GLN A 127 -11.84 -0.75 -10.39
CA GLN A 127 -11.16 0.34 -11.08
C GLN A 127 -9.65 0.07 -11.20
N ARG A 128 -9.00 -0.33 -10.10
CA ARG A 128 -7.57 -0.69 -10.08
C ARG A 128 -7.26 -1.82 -11.05
N MET A 129 -8.06 -2.88 -11.05
CA MET A 129 -7.91 -3.99 -12.01
C MET A 129 -8.00 -3.54 -13.47
N ARG A 130 -8.84 -2.55 -13.80
CA ARG A 130 -8.91 -2.00 -15.17
C ARG A 130 -7.65 -1.23 -15.54
N SER A 131 -6.98 -0.58 -14.58
CA SER A 131 -5.73 0.14 -14.80
C SER A 131 -4.47 -0.74 -14.82
N ILE A 132 -4.56 -1.98 -14.31
CA ILE A 132 -3.43 -2.91 -14.36
C ILE A 132 -3.12 -3.21 -15.85
N PRO A 133 -1.85 -3.12 -16.29
CA PRO A 133 -1.46 -3.54 -17.62
C PRO A 133 -1.78 -5.02 -17.82
N ASP A 134 -2.40 -5.36 -18.94
CA ASP A 134 -2.54 -6.76 -19.31
C ASP A 134 -1.25 -7.18 -20.02
N SER A 135 -0.35 -7.83 -19.29
CA SER A 135 0.90 -8.37 -19.82
C SER A 135 0.68 -9.40 -20.93
N ARG A 136 -0.54 -9.95 -21.07
CA ARG A 136 -0.91 -10.88 -22.16
C ARG A 136 -1.50 -10.16 -23.36
N ARG A 137 -1.85 -8.88 -23.24
CA ARG A 137 -2.25 -8.05 -24.35
C ARG A 137 -0.98 -7.41 -24.89
N PRO A 138 -0.38 -7.91 -25.99
CA PRO A 138 0.71 -7.19 -26.62
C PRO A 138 0.21 -5.77 -26.87
N ALA A 139 0.96 -4.78 -26.40
CA ALA A 139 0.68 -3.38 -26.69
C ALA A 139 0.62 -3.30 -28.22
N ALA A 140 -0.59 -3.20 -28.76
CA ALA A 140 -0.77 -3.06 -30.18
C ALA A 140 -0.06 -1.76 -30.57
N ALA A 141 1.12 -1.91 -31.16
CA ALA A 141 1.60 -0.93 -32.11
C ALA A 141 0.46 -0.74 -33.13
N GLY A 142 -0.19 0.43 -33.08
CA GLY A 142 -1.02 0.95 -34.16
C GLY A 142 -2.29 0.17 -34.54
N ALA A 143 -3.26 0.03 -33.63
CA ALA A 143 -4.65 -0.28 -34.04
C ALA A 143 -5.57 0.95 -33.88
N THR A 144 -5.13 2.08 -34.42
CA THR A 144 -6.05 2.97 -35.13
C THR A 144 -6.22 2.41 -36.54
N ALA A 145 -7.22 1.56 -36.76
CA ALA A 145 -7.67 1.23 -38.11
C ALA A 145 -9.15 0.85 -38.08
N ALA A 146 -9.95 1.73 -38.67
CA ALA A 146 -11.24 1.51 -39.33
C ALA A 146 -12.29 0.68 -38.57
N GLY A 147 -13.39 1.28 -38.14
CA GLY A 147 -14.41 1.66 -39.13
C GLY A 147 -15.23 0.45 -39.54
N GLY A 148 -15.94 -0.16 -38.57
CA GLY A 148 -16.91 -1.22 -38.83
C GLY A 148 -18.25 -0.67 -39.30
N ALA A 149 -18.33 -0.26 -40.57
CA ALA A 149 -19.53 -0.20 -41.41
C ALA A 149 -19.06 0.14 -42.84
N PRO A 150 -19.41 -0.66 -43.89
CA PRO A 150 -20.79 -0.74 -44.35
C PRO A 150 -21.22 -2.16 -44.75
N GLY A 151 -22.29 -2.66 -44.14
CA GLY A 151 -23.04 -3.79 -44.70
C GLY A 151 -24.20 -3.26 -45.53
N GLY A 152 -24.21 -3.57 -46.84
CA GLY A 152 -25.45 -3.47 -47.63
C GLY A 152 -25.33 -3.03 -49.09
N ALA A 153 -24.45 -3.63 -49.88
CA ALA A 153 -24.63 -3.66 -51.33
C ALA A 153 -25.35 -4.98 -51.69
N LYS A 154 -26.63 -4.88 -52.07
CA LYS A 154 -27.44 -5.98 -52.64
C LYS A 154 -27.10 -6.13 -54.14
N PRO A 155 -26.89 -7.35 -54.65
CA PRO A 155 -26.86 -7.59 -56.09
C PRO A 155 -28.20 -8.18 -56.56
N LYS A 156 -28.83 -7.49 -57.53
CA LYS A 156 -29.67 -7.96 -58.65
C LYS A 156 -30.72 -6.92 -58.99
#